data_AF-A0A4Y2WFL5-F1
#
_entry.id   AF-A0A4Y2WFL5-F1
#
_cell.length_a   1.000
_cell.length_b   1.000
_cell.length_c   1.000
_cell.angle_alpha   90.00
_cell.angle_beta   90.00
_cell.angle_gamma   90.00
#
_symmetry.space_group_name_H-M   'P 1'
#
loop_
_entity.id
_entity.type
_entity.pdbx_description
1 polymer ?
#
loop_
_entity_poly.entity_id
_entity_poly.type
_entity_poly.pdbx_seq_one_letter_code
_entity_poly.pdbx_strand_id
1 'polypeptide(L)'
;MKHKLLLYKAIIRPVLMYGSQVWGSTSLMNIKKLQVFQNKQLMHIVNAPWYVRRKVIHDDLKIEPISEFIKKTSTRFFNKIPQISNELLQTPAYDPALPSSRKRPRTAMDAVFVNFPQVKRLRTSPTPSNLGV
;
A
#
# COMPACT_ATOMS: atom_id res chain seq x y z
N MET A 1 27.48 -16.60 -2.78
CA MET A 1 26.32 -16.03 -2.06
C MET A 1 26.41 -14.51 -1.91
N LYS A 2 27.48 -13.99 -1.28
CA LYS A 2 27.62 -12.56 -0.97
C LYS A 2 27.47 -11.63 -2.19
N HIS A 3 28.12 -11.91 -3.32
CA HIS A 3 28.04 -11.06 -4.52
C HIS A 3 26.63 -10.96 -5.13
N LYS A 4 25.90 -12.08 -5.23
CA LYS A 4 24.50 -12.09 -5.74
C LYS A 4 23.56 -11.30 -4.84
N LEU A 5 23.72 -11.44 -3.53
CA LEU A 5 22.94 -10.69 -2.54
C LEU A 5 23.23 -9.19 -2.60
N LEU A 6 24.50 -8.81 -2.77
CA LEU A 6 24.90 -7.41 -2.95
C LEU A 6 24.26 -6.82 -4.22
N LEU A 7 24.31 -7.55 -5.34
CA LEU A 7 23.68 -7.13 -6.59
C LEU A 7 22.17 -6.90 -6.44
N TYR A 8 21.48 -7.79 -5.73
CA TYR A 8 20.06 -7.62 -5.44
C TYR A 8 19.78 -6.36 -4.62
N LYS A 9 20.55 -6.11 -3.56
CA LYS A 9 20.36 -4.94 -2.71
C LYS A 9 20.68 -3.63 -3.44
N ALA A 10 21.71 -3.64 -4.30
CA ALA A 10 22.20 -2.44 -4.98
C ALA A 10 21.41 -2.07 -6.23
N ILE A 11 20.91 -3.05 -7.00
CA ILE A 11 20.27 -2.79 -8.30
C ILE A 11 18.80 -3.21 -8.31
N ILE A 12 18.52 -4.48 -8.01
CA ILE A 12 17.17 -5.03 -8.16
C ILE A 12 16.20 -4.38 -7.18
N ARG A 13 16.61 -4.22 -5.92
CA ARG A 13 15.77 -3.62 -4.88
C ARG A 13 15.38 -2.17 -5.21
N PRO A 14 16.29 -1.24 -5.55
CA PRO A 14 15.87 0.12 -5.90
C PRO A 14 15.01 0.17 -7.17
N VAL A 15 15.35 -0.61 -8.21
CA VAL A 15 14.52 -0.68 -9.44
C VAL A 15 13.12 -1.21 -9.13
N LEU A 16 13.01 -2.21 -8.26
CA LEU A 16 11.71 -2.73 -7.84
C LEU A 16 10.94 -1.77 -6.95
N MET A 17 11.62 -0.86 -6.23
CA MET A 17 11.04 -0.01 -5.19
C MET A 17 10.89 1.46 -5.58
N TYR A 18 11.18 1.82 -6.83
CA TYR A 18 11.18 3.21 -7.29
C TYR A 18 9.85 3.94 -6.99
N GLY A 19 8.72 3.24 -7.14
CA GLY A 19 7.37 3.78 -6.93
C GLY A 19 6.78 3.51 -5.54
N SER A 20 7.56 3.00 -4.60
CA SER A 20 7.06 2.52 -3.29
C SER A 20 6.32 3.59 -2.47
N GLN A 21 6.68 4.87 -2.62
CA GLN A 21 5.99 5.99 -1.95
C GLN A 21 4.54 6.14 -2.43
N VAL A 22 4.27 5.90 -3.71
CA VAL A 22 2.93 6.05 -4.33
C VAL A 22 2.13 4.77 -4.21
N TRP A 23 2.81 3.61 -4.15
CA TRP A 23 2.15 2.31 -4.15
C TRP A 23 1.40 1.97 -2.87
N GLY A 24 1.54 2.74 -1.79
CA GLY A 24 0.74 2.50 -0.58
C GLY A 24 -0.78 2.63 -0.81
N SER A 25 -1.21 3.37 -1.84
CA SER A 25 -2.63 3.49 -2.24
C SER A 25 -3.04 2.50 -3.35
N THR A 26 -2.17 1.56 -3.71
CA THR A 26 -2.42 0.58 -4.77
C THR A 26 -3.18 -0.64 -4.24
N SER A 27 -3.89 -1.35 -5.12
CA SER A 27 -4.57 -2.61 -4.77
C SER A 27 -3.59 -3.63 -4.16
N LEU A 28 -4.05 -4.28 -3.09
CA LEU A 28 -3.33 -5.38 -2.43
C LEU A 28 -2.93 -6.50 -3.39
N MET A 29 -3.70 -6.74 -4.45
CA MET A 29 -3.38 -7.76 -5.45
C MET A 29 -2.08 -7.44 -6.21
N ASN A 30 -1.86 -6.17 -6.55
CA ASN A 30 -0.64 -5.76 -7.25
C ASN A 30 0.57 -5.82 -6.31
N ILE A 31 0.40 -5.41 -5.05
CA ILE A 31 1.44 -5.55 -4.02
C ILE A 31 1.81 -7.03 -3.82
N LYS A 32 0.82 -7.94 -3.79
CA LYS A 32 1.06 -9.39 -3.71
C LYS A 32 1.86 -9.91 -4.91
N LYS A 33 1.58 -9.44 -6.13
CA LYS A 33 2.36 -9.81 -7.34
C LYS A 33 3.83 -9.41 -7.19
N LEU A 34 4.10 -8.19 -6.72
CA LEU A 34 5.46 -7.73 -6.44
C LEU A 34 6.12 -8.59 -5.35
N GLN A 35 5.40 -8.92 -4.27
CA GLN A 35 5.92 -9.78 -3.21
C GLN A 35 6.32 -11.16 -3.75
N VAL A 36 5.50 -11.76 -4.62
CA VAL A 36 5.82 -13.04 -5.28
C VAL A 36 7.10 -12.91 -6.13
N PHE A 37 7.26 -11.81 -6.85
CA PHE A 37 8.49 -11.54 -7.60
C PHE A 37 9.71 -11.49 -6.69
N GLN A 38 9.68 -10.71 -5.60
CA GLN A 38 10.78 -10.68 -4.63
C GLN A 38 11.08 -12.07 -4.07
N ASN A 39 10.07 -12.83 -3.65
CA ASN A 39 10.26 -14.16 -3.05
C ASN A 39 11.00 -15.10 -4.01
N LYS A 40 10.62 -15.11 -5.29
CA LYS A 40 11.30 -15.90 -6.32
C LYS A 40 12.76 -15.48 -6.47
N GLN A 41 13.03 -14.17 -6.56
CA GLN A 41 14.41 -13.67 -6.68
C GLN A 41 15.27 -14.05 -5.47
N LEU A 42 14.74 -13.93 -4.25
CA LEU A 42 15.46 -14.31 -3.03
C LEU A 42 15.77 -15.82 -3.00
N MET A 43 14.81 -16.67 -3.40
CA MET A 43 15.06 -18.10 -3.54
C MET A 43 16.19 -18.40 -4.54
N HIS A 44 16.19 -17.74 -5.71
CA HIS A 44 17.26 -17.92 -6.71
C HIS A 44 18.63 -17.46 -6.21
N ILE A 45 18.68 -16.38 -5.44
CA ILE A 45 19.94 -15.87 -4.84
C ILE A 45 20.50 -16.88 -3.83
N VAL A 46 19.62 -17.47 -3.02
CA VAL A 46 19.99 -18.44 -1.97
C VAL A 46 20.15 -19.86 -2.51
N ASN A 47 19.75 -20.11 -3.76
CA ASN A 47 19.61 -21.46 -4.33
C ASN A 47 18.75 -22.37 -3.44
N ALA A 48 17.68 -21.80 -2.86
CA ALA A 48 16.82 -22.48 -1.91
C ALA A 48 15.77 -23.35 -2.63
N PRO A 49 15.48 -24.57 -2.13
CA PRO A 49 14.41 -25.38 -2.67
C PRO A 49 13.01 -24.80 -2.34
N TRP A 50 12.00 -25.19 -3.12
CA TRP A 50 10.66 -24.60 -3.10
C TRP A 50 9.90 -24.74 -1.77
N TYR A 51 10.25 -25.76 -0.97
CA TYR A 51 9.61 -26.05 0.32
C TYR A 51 10.13 -25.17 1.47
N VAL A 52 11.21 -24.39 1.25
CA VAL A 52 11.73 -23.50 2.28
C VAL A 52 10.72 -22.40 2.58
N ARG A 53 10.40 -22.23 3.87
CA ARG A 53 9.47 -21.18 4.30
C ARG A 53 10.06 -19.82 3.98
N ARG A 54 9.29 -19.00 3.24
CA ARG A 54 9.67 -17.63 2.84
C ARG A 54 10.14 -16.78 4.04
N LYS A 55 9.48 -16.90 5.19
CA LYS A 55 9.84 -16.17 6.41
C LYS A 55 11.30 -16.42 6.82
N VAL A 56 11.74 -17.68 6.77
CA VAL A 56 13.13 -18.07 7.09
C VAL A 56 14.11 -17.40 6.13
N ILE A 57 13.82 -17.37 4.82
CA ILE A 57 14.67 -16.71 3.83
C ILE A 57 14.79 -15.20 4.11
N HIS A 58 13.69 -14.56 4.50
CA HIS A 58 13.68 -13.14 4.85
C HIS A 58 14.49 -12.84 6.13
N ASP A 59 14.33 -13.68 7.15
CA ASP A 59 15.04 -13.57 8.44
C ASP A 59 16.55 -13.79 8.24
N ASP A 60 16.94 -14.82 7.50
CA ASP A 60 18.35 -15.16 7.20
C ASP A 60 19.04 -14.06 6.39
N LEU A 61 18.36 -13.51 5.38
CA LEU A 61 18.93 -12.45 4.52
C LEU A 61 18.84 -11.05 5.15
N LYS A 62 18.09 -10.91 6.25
CA LYS A 62 17.71 -9.64 6.89
C LYS A 62 17.10 -8.67 5.87
N ILE A 63 16.17 -9.18 5.05
CA ILE A 63 15.49 -8.40 4.00
C ILE A 63 14.02 -8.26 4.36
N GLU A 64 13.57 -7.02 4.51
CA GLU A 64 12.16 -6.71 4.73
C GLU A 64 11.31 -7.05 3.47
N PRO A 65 10.12 -7.67 3.64
CA PRO A 65 9.18 -7.91 2.56
C PRO A 65 8.69 -6.61 1.91
N ILE A 66 8.35 -6.67 0.63
CA ILE A 66 7.88 -5.51 -0.15
C ILE A 66 6.71 -4.81 0.53
N SER A 67 5.75 -5.58 1.04
CA SER A 67 4.54 -5.02 1.65
C SER A 67 4.85 -4.09 2.82
N GLU A 68 5.80 -4.49 3.69
CA GLU A 68 6.22 -3.69 4.84
C GLU A 68 7.05 -2.48 4.40
N PHE A 69 7.94 -2.68 3.43
CA PHE A 69 8.74 -1.60 2.86
C PHE A 69 7.89 -0.50 2.22
N ILE A 70 6.87 -0.88 1.42
CA ILE A 70 5.91 0.05 0.82
C ILE A 70 5.16 0.79 1.93
N LYS A 71 4.63 0.06 2.92
CA LYS A 71 3.91 0.66 4.05
C LYS A 71 4.77 1.71 4.74
N LYS A 72 5.99 1.35 5.14
CA LYS A 72 6.93 2.24 5.82
C LYS A 72 7.31 3.47 4.99
N THR A 73 7.62 3.26 3.72
CA THR A 73 8.05 4.32 2.81
C THR A 73 6.90 5.28 2.50
N SER A 74 5.72 4.73 2.25
CA SER A 74 4.52 5.49 1.98
C SER A 74 4.06 6.30 3.19
N THR A 75 3.97 5.69 4.39
CA THR A 75 3.65 6.42 5.63
C THR A 75 4.64 7.57 5.87
N ARG A 76 5.95 7.34 5.66
CA ARG A 76 6.96 8.41 5.78
C ARG A 76 6.75 9.53 4.76
N PHE A 77 6.31 9.22 3.55
CA PHE A 77 6.01 10.22 2.52
C PHE A 77 4.78 11.04 2.90
N PHE A 78 3.66 10.40 3.21
CA PHE A 78 2.42 11.08 3.57
C PHE A 78 2.53 11.88 4.87
N ASN A 79 3.30 11.42 5.86
CA ASN A 79 3.53 12.18 7.09
C ASN A 79 4.35 13.46 6.87
N LYS A 80 5.14 13.53 5.79
CA LYS A 80 5.90 14.73 5.42
C LYS A 80 5.07 15.75 4.64
N ILE A 81 4.00 15.32 3.96
CA ILE A 81 3.18 16.20 3.12
C ILE A 81 2.65 17.43 3.90
N PRO A 82 2.09 17.29 5.12
CA PRO A 82 1.61 18.45 5.88
C PRO A 82 2.70 19.43 6.31
N GLN A 83 3.96 19.01 6.33
CA GLN A 83 5.09 19.87 6.72
C GLN A 83 5.55 20.78 5.57
N ILE A 84 5.12 20.51 4.34
CA ILE A 84 5.51 21.29 3.16
C ILE A 84 4.56 22.48 3.04
N SER A 85 5.12 23.69 2.93
CA SER A 85 4.38 24.95 2.71
C SER A 85 3.85 25.07 1.27
N ASN A 86 3.26 24.01 0.74
CA ASN A 86 2.65 24.00 -0.57
C ASN A 86 1.17 23.61 -0.44
N GLU A 87 0.31 24.59 -0.68
CA GLU A 87 -1.14 24.46 -0.57
C GLU A 87 -1.71 23.38 -1.49
N LEU A 88 -1.11 23.13 -2.65
CA LEU A 88 -1.56 22.11 -3.60
C LEU A 88 -1.37 20.67 -3.07
N LEU A 89 -0.44 20.49 -2.13
CA LEU A 89 -0.16 19.19 -1.51
C LEU A 89 -1.05 18.96 -0.27
N GLN A 90 -1.66 20.01 0.28
CA GLN A 90 -2.57 19.92 1.42
C GLN A 90 -3.96 19.51 0.92
N THR A 91 -4.19 18.20 0.81
CA THR A 91 -5.51 17.70 0.41
C THR A 91 -6.53 17.95 1.52
N PRO A 92 -7.74 18.46 1.21
CA PRO A 92 -8.80 18.63 2.19
C PRO A 92 -9.23 17.27 2.76
N ALA A 93 -9.63 17.25 4.03
CA ALA A 93 -10.15 16.06 4.68
C ALA A 93 -11.38 15.53 3.91
N TYR A 94 -11.32 14.26 3.49
CA TYR A 94 -12.44 13.62 2.80
C TYR A 94 -13.42 13.03 3.83
N ASP A 95 -14.61 13.60 3.90
CA ASP A 95 -15.71 13.04 4.69
C ASP A 95 -16.60 12.14 3.81
N PRO A 96 -16.65 10.81 4.06
CA PRO A 96 -17.51 9.89 3.31
C PRO A 96 -19.01 10.11 3.54
N ALA A 97 -19.41 10.86 4.56
CA ALA A 97 -20.81 11.21 4.82
C ALA A 97 -21.31 12.38 3.94
N LEU A 98 -20.39 13.19 3.39
CA LEU A 98 -20.74 14.29 2.50
C LEU A 98 -20.83 13.81 1.04
N PRO A 99 -21.99 13.98 0.36
CA PRO A 99 -22.11 13.64 -1.05
C PRO A 99 -21.24 14.59 -1.88
N SER A 100 -20.13 14.09 -2.41
CA SER A 100 -19.24 14.82 -3.30
C SER A 100 -19.24 14.20 -4.69
N SER A 101 -19.34 15.03 -5.72
CA SER A 101 -19.11 14.62 -7.12
C SER A 101 -17.63 14.28 -7.39
N ARG A 102 -16.72 14.67 -6.48
CA ARG A 102 -15.30 14.32 -6.58
C ARG A 102 -15.12 12.84 -6.33
N LYS A 103 -14.38 12.18 -7.22
CA LYS A 103 -14.00 10.77 -7.05
C LYS A 103 -13.27 10.64 -5.72
N ARG A 104 -13.72 9.67 -4.89
CA ARG A 104 -13.08 9.33 -3.61
C ARG A 104 -11.58 9.19 -3.82
N PRO A 105 -10.72 9.89 -3.06
CA PRO A 105 -9.29 9.62 -3.10
C PRO A 105 -9.11 8.14 -2.74
N ARG A 106 -8.42 7.37 -3.60
CA ARG A 106 -8.08 5.98 -3.28
C ARG A 106 -7.35 6.02 -1.95
N THR A 107 -7.97 5.39 -0.96
CA THR A 107 -7.90 5.78 0.44
C THR A 107 -6.48 6.01 0.96
N ALA A 108 -6.35 6.95 1.89
CA ALA A 108 -5.17 7.14 2.71
C ALA A 108 -4.71 5.79 3.34
N MET A 109 -3.42 5.67 3.58
CA MET A 109 -2.68 4.46 3.99
C MET A 109 -3.40 3.55 4.98
N ASP A 110 -4.15 4.12 5.92
CA ASP A 110 -4.79 3.40 7.00
C ASP A 110 -5.87 2.42 6.52
N ALA A 111 -6.62 2.74 5.46
CA ALA A 111 -7.70 1.85 5.00
C ALA A 111 -7.26 0.77 3.99
N VAL A 112 -6.04 0.87 3.44
CA VAL A 112 -5.50 -0.16 2.52
C VAL A 112 -4.93 -1.34 3.32
N PHE A 113 -4.34 -1.06 4.48
CA PHE A 113 -3.73 -2.08 5.34
C PHE A 113 -4.63 -2.53 6.50
N VAL A 114 -5.57 -1.70 6.96
CA VAL A 114 -6.54 -2.05 8.00
C VAL A 114 -7.93 -1.90 7.40
N ASN A 115 -8.49 -3.02 6.96
CA ASN A 115 -9.88 -3.21 6.53
C ASN A 115 -10.53 -2.05 5.78
N PHE A 116 -10.72 -2.22 4.46
CA PHE A 116 -11.63 -1.39 3.69
C PHE A 116 -12.98 -1.30 4.41
N PRO A 117 -13.46 -0.10 4.82
CA PRO A 117 -14.79 -0.01 5.40
C PRO A 117 -15.79 -0.46 4.33
N GLN A 118 -16.55 -1.52 4.63
CA GLN A 118 -17.73 -1.88 3.87
C GLN A 118 -18.72 -0.73 4.04
N VAL A 119 -18.71 0.22 3.10
CA VAL A 119 -19.69 1.30 3.05
C VAL A 119 -21.04 0.65 2.73
N LYS A 120 -21.80 0.29 3.77
CA LYS A 120 -23.24 0.15 3.67
C LYS A 120 -23.75 1.55 3.34
N ARG A 121 -24.08 1.80 2.07
CA ARG A 121 -24.77 3.03 1.67
C ARG A 121 -25.97 3.17 2.59
N LEU A 122 -25.99 4.21 3.41
CA LEU A 122 -27.19 4.59 4.14
C LEU A 122 -28.23 4.89 3.04
N ARG A 123 -29.18 3.98 2.84
CA ARG A 123 -30.36 4.30 2.05
C ARG A 123 -31.05 5.41 2.85
N THR A 124 -31.02 6.63 2.33
CA THR A 124 -31.91 7.68 2.82
C THR A 124 -33.32 7.13 2.74
N SER A 125 -33.96 6.93 3.88
CA SER A 125 -35.39 6.63 3.93
C SER A 125 -36.11 7.77 3.21
N PRO A 126 -37.01 7.49 2.26
CA PRO A 126 -37.80 8.56 1.66
C PRO A 126 -38.64 9.19 2.77
N THR A 127 -38.50 10.50 2.94
CA THR A 127 -39.37 11.31 3.79
C THR A 127 -40.82 11.02 3.39
N PRO A 128 -41.70 10.56 4.31
CA PRO A 128 -43.11 10.39 3.98
C PRO A 128 -43.72 11.77 3.80
N SER A 129 -44.08 12.10 2.55
CA SER A 129 -44.88 13.26 2.20
C SER A 129 -46.31 13.03 2.66
N ASN A 130 -46.59 13.34 3.93
CA ASN A 130 -47.96 13.50 4.41
C ASN A 130 -48.44 14.91 4.04
N LEU A 131 -48.97 15.05 2.83
CA LEU A 131 -49.89 16.14 2.50
C LEU A 131 -51.27 15.72 3.00
N GLY A 132 -51.64 16.25 4.17
CA GLY A 132 -53.01 16.19 4.66
C GLY A 132 -53.91 17.05 3.78
N VAL A 133 -54.98 16.45 3.28
CA VAL A 133 -56.24 17.11 2.91
C VAL A 133 -57.29 16.52 3.84
#